data_AF-A0A7V5J1P8-F1
#
_entry.id   AF-A0A7V5J1P8-F1
#
_cell.length_a   1.000
_cell.length_b   1.000
_cell.length_c   1.000
_cell.angle_alpha   90.00
_cell.angle_beta   90.00
_cell.angle_gamma   90.00
#
_symmetry.space_group_name_H-M   'P 1'
#
loop_
_entity.id
_entity.type
_entity.pdbx_description
1 polymer ?
#
loop_
_entity_poly.entity_id
_entity_poly.type
_entity_poly.pdbx_seq_one_letter_code
_entity_poly.pdbx_strand_id
1 'polypeptide(L)'
;MLELKELHDQLPAMSQASFDRVYRESFGDTQPFERFEPTAIASASIGQVHVAYLHDGTKVAVKLRREGIEQQVKADIRIISFFNRLFQPLFSTYTKNSIDAVISEFAKMILQEVSFRNELQNLQEFSVVYAESGVRFPTPYEELSSESALVMSFEEGFRFDDKANILKHNIDFKPMINKLVKFYTDQMLVKGYFHADPHPGNLLVSKTGELILLDFGMVKRVPNDTRVAIIELIKAANEQDYELYISANKRLGTIAYEAPTAELAEFTARMFAIFNNDNLSSESMQQLAFEVLESTKDLPFKLPSDAIYILRVSAIIEGLGTTYIENFNGIKDILPILQSNIPRALGTKESLVEQLMELVKDTPFVLQDFKHAMQKIAQSDVSVVLSNDQLHWISKEVRGYVRPLLHGVVLMVSGFFVVLVSHDLMELALVLFGLGVVRILYKS
;
A
#
# COMPACT_ATOMS: atom_id res chain seq x y z
N MET A 1 -22.93 11.23 -1.63
CA MET A 1 -21.57 11.46 -1.07
C MET A 1 -21.59 12.13 0.30
N LEU A 2 -22.53 13.04 0.60
CA LEU A 2 -22.69 13.62 1.95
C LEU A 2 -23.05 12.58 3.03
N GLU A 3 -23.95 11.65 2.75
CA GLU A 3 -24.35 10.59 3.72
C GLU A 3 -23.24 9.58 4.07
N LEU A 4 -22.26 9.36 3.18
CA LEU A 4 -21.10 8.49 3.45
C LEU A 4 -20.01 9.20 4.28
N LYS A 5 -19.97 10.54 4.24
CA LYS A 5 -19.05 11.36 5.03
C LYS A 5 -19.48 11.39 6.49
N GLU A 6 -20.79 11.47 6.75
CA GLU A 6 -21.36 11.39 8.11
C GLU A 6 -21.22 10.00 8.74
N LEU A 7 -21.28 8.93 7.94
CA LEU A 7 -21.14 7.54 8.42
C LEU A 7 -19.73 7.18 8.89
N HIS A 8 -18.71 7.87 8.38
CA HIS A 8 -17.31 7.65 8.76
C HIS A 8 -16.90 8.45 10.00
N ASP A 9 -17.54 9.60 10.26
CA ASP A 9 -16.98 10.61 11.16
C ASP A 9 -17.56 10.62 12.58
N GLN A 10 -18.69 9.96 12.87
CA GLN A 10 -19.23 9.89 14.24
C GLN A 10 -19.99 8.58 14.50
N LEU A 11 -19.25 7.52 14.84
CA LEU A 11 -19.90 6.35 15.45
C LEU A 11 -20.49 6.74 16.82
N PRO A 12 -21.58 6.10 17.26
CA PRO A 12 -22.12 6.36 18.58
C PRO A 12 -21.07 6.02 19.65
N ALA A 13 -20.96 6.93 20.63
CA ALA A 13 -20.12 6.73 21.80
C ALA A 13 -20.52 5.44 22.55
N MET A 14 -19.59 4.89 23.30
CA MET A 14 -19.87 3.75 24.17
C MET A 14 -20.97 4.08 25.19
N SER A 15 -21.73 3.06 25.59
CA SER A 15 -22.63 3.18 26.74
C SER A 15 -21.83 3.57 27.98
N GLN A 16 -22.45 4.29 28.92
CA GLN A 16 -21.79 4.68 30.18
C GLN A 16 -21.19 3.47 30.90
N ALA A 17 -21.94 2.35 30.95
CA ALA A 17 -21.47 1.13 31.61
C ALA A 17 -20.23 0.52 30.93
N SER A 18 -20.16 0.56 29.59
CA SER A 18 -18.98 0.13 28.83
C SER A 18 -17.80 1.06 29.05
N PHE A 19 -18.05 2.38 29.03
CA PHE A 19 -17.04 3.40 29.33
C PHE A 19 -16.45 3.20 30.73
N ASP A 20 -17.27 3.03 31.76
CA ASP A 20 -16.80 2.85 33.15
C ASP A 20 -15.91 1.61 33.30
N ARG A 21 -16.25 0.52 32.58
CA ARG A 21 -15.44 -0.71 32.57
C ARG A 21 -14.10 -0.49 31.87
N VAL A 22 -14.10 0.09 30.67
CA VAL A 22 -12.88 0.40 29.91
C VAL A 22 -11.99 1.38 30.68
N TYR A 23 -12.57 2.41 31.28
CA TYR A 23 -11.83 3.40 32.06
C TYR A 23 -11.12 2.71 33.25
N ARG A 24 -11.84 1.84 33.98
CA ARG A 24 -11.26 1.06 35.09
C ARG A 24 -10.23 0.04 34.61
N GLU A 25 -10.40 -0.57 33.45
CA GLU A 25 -9.40 -1.46 32.84
C GLU A 25 -8.11 -0.70 32.52
N SER A 26 -8.24 0.50 31.95
CA SER A 26 -7.10 1.32 31.51
C SER A 26 -6.32 1.96 32.65
N PHE A 27 -7.00 2.47 33.68
CA PHE A 27 -6.38 3.26 34.75
C PHE A 27 -6.49 2.63 36.15
N GLY A 28 -7.23 1.52 36.31
CA GLY A 28 -7.45 0.88 37.61
C GLY A 28 -8.15 1.81 38.61
N ASP A 29 -7.71 1.75 39.87
CA ASP A 29 -8.15 2.65 40.93
C ASP A 29 -7.32 3.95 41.00
N THR A 30 -6.39 4.14 40.07
CA THR A 30 -5.60 5.37 40.03
C THR A 30 -6.48 6.53 39.56
N GLN A 31 -6.21 7.74 40.08
CA GLN A 31 -6.83 8.98 39.61
C GLN A 31 -5.76 9.80 38.88
N PRO A 32 -5.39 9.44 37.65
CA PRO A 32 -4.31 10.11 36.93
C PRO A 32 -4.69 11.52 36.45
N PHE A 33 -5.98 11.85 36.44
CA PHE A 33 -6.52 13.11 35.97
C PHE A 33 -7.18 13.88 37.12
N GLU A 34 -7.00 15.19 37.15
CA GLU A 34 -7.76 16.11 38.01
C GLU A 34 -9.22 16.20 37.54
N ARG A 35 -9.41 16.26 36.23
CA ARG A 35 -10.73 16.30 35.58
C ARG A 35 -10.73 15.43 34.34
N PHE A 36 -11.78 14.61 34.18
CA PHE A 36 -12.00 13.80 32.99
C PHE A 36 -13.41 14.06 32.45
N GLU A 37 -13.52 14.42 31.17
CA GLU A 37 -14.81 14.64 30.52
C GLU A 37 -15.36 13.31 29.97
N PRO A 38 -16.46 12.77 30.54
CA PRO A 38 -16.99 11.46 30.12
C PRO A 38 -17.61 11.50 28.72
N THR A 39 -17.98 12.68 28.22
CA THR A 39 -18.48 12.83 26.85
C THR A 39 -17.31 12.78 25.88
N ALA A 40 -17.34 11.81 24.95
CA ALA A 40 -16.34 11.69 23.90
C ALA A 40 -16.44 12.87 22.93
N ILE A 41 -15.30 13.43 22.54
CA ILE A 41 -15.20 14.48 21.51
C ILE A 41 -15.09 13.90 20.10
N ALA A 42 -14.66 12.65 19.98
CA ALA A 42 -14.60 11.89 18.74
C ALA A 42 -14.80 10.41 19.03
N SER A 43 -15.43 9.68 18.11
CA SER A 43 -15.63 8.24 18.21
C SER A 43 -15.38 7.58 16.86
N ALA A 44 -14.50 6.59 16.87
CA ALA A 44 -14.09 5.82 15.70
C ALA A 44 -14.40 4.33 15.92
N SER A 45 -14.03 3.51 14.94
CA SER A 45 -14.28 2.06 14.93
C SER A 45 -13.63 1.35 16.12
N ILE A 46 -12.40 1.72 16.48
CA ILE A 46 -11.59 1.01 17.49
C ILE A 46 -11.65 1.66 18.87
N GLY A 47 -11.87 2.96 18.93
CA GLY A 47 -11.81 3.73 20.18
C GLY A 47 -12.60 5.02 20.13
N GLN A 48 -12.59 5.74 21.24
CA GLN A 48 -13.16 7.07 21.38
C GLN A 48 -12.20 7.99 22.13
N VAL A 49 -12.24 9.27 21.81
CA VAL A 49 -11.33 10.28 22.35
C VAL A 49 -12.08 11.16 23.34
N HIS A 50 -11.48 11.34 24.50
CA HIS A 50 -11.97 12.18 25.59
C HIS A 50 -11.00 13.32 25.88
N VAL A 51 -11.53 14.38 26.48
CA VAL A 51 -10.72 15.46 27.04
C VAL A 51 -10.50 15.18 28.52
N ALA A 52 -9.26 15.32 28.97
CA ALA A 52 -8.94 15.29 30.38
C ALA A 52 -7.93 16.39 30.74
N TYR A 53 -7.73 16.59 32.03
CA TYR A 53 -6.79 17.54 32.60
C TYR A 53 -5.95 16.80 33.64
N LEU A 54 -4.63 16.91 33.51
CA LEU A 54 -3.67 16.42 34.50
C LEU A 54 -3.72 17.28 35.78
N HIS A 55 -3.12 16.80 36.87
CA HIS A 55 -3.09 17.51 38.16
C HIS A 55 -2.35 18.84 38.16
N ASP A 56 -1.57 19.13 37.12
CA ASP A 56 -0.92 20.42 36.89
C ASP A 56 -1.78 21.37 36.03
N GLY A 57 -3.00 20.96 35.67
CA GLY A 57 -3.92 21.68 34.79
C GLY A 57 -3.68 21.49 33.29
N THR A 58 -2.68 20.68 32.88
CA THR A 58 -2.40 20.43 31.46
C THR A 58 -3.54 19.67 30.80
N LYS A 59 -4.06 20.21 29.70
CA LYS A 59 -5.14 19.59 28.91
C LYS A 59 -4.56 18.49 28.01
N VAL A 60 -5.16 17.31 28.08
CA VAL A 60 -4.74 16.12 27.32
C VAL A 60 -5.92 15.49 26.55
N ALA A 61 -5.59 14.78 25.48
CA ALA A 61 -6.49 13.90 24.77
C ALA A 61 -6.27 12.45 25.24
N VAL A 62 -7.35 11.76 25.60
CA VAL A 62 -7.31 10.37 26.05
C VAL A 62 -8.10 9.50 25.08
N LYS A 63 -7.40 8.68 24.29
CA LYS A 63 -8.04 7.66 23.45
C LYS A 63 -8.31 6.42 24.31
N LEU A 64 -9.54 5.95 24.32
CA LEU A 64 -9.97 4.73 25.03
C LEU A 64 -10.49 3.70 24.04
N ARG A 65 -10.01 2.47 24.18
CA ARG A 65 -10.35 1.36 23.29
C ARG A 65 -11.77 0.88 23.57
N ARG A 66 -12.54 0.59 22.52
CA ARG A 66 -13.91 0.10 22.71
C ARG A 66 -13.92 -1.26 23.39
N GLU A 67 -14.88 -1.45 24.29
CA GLU A 67 -15.07 -2.73 24.98
C GLU A 67 -15.27 -3.88 23.96
N GLY A 68 -14.48 -4.96 24.11
CA GLY A 68 -14.63 -6.17 23.31
C GLY A 68 -14.21 -6.04 21.83
N ILE A 69 -13.60 -4.92 21.44
CA ILE A 69 -13.30 -4.65 20.02
C ILE A 69 -12.31 -5.63 19.42
N GLU A 70 -11.35 -6.13 20.21
CA GLU A 70 -10.38 -7.13 19.74
C GLU A 70 -11.07 -8.42 19.30
N GLN A 71 -12.03 -8.90 20.09
CA GLN A 71 -12.77 -10.12 19.78
C GLN A 71 -13.69 -9.90 18.58
N GLN A 72 -14.30 -8.72 18.48
CA GLN A 72 -15.14 -8.32 17.35
C GLN A 72 -14.33 -8.29 16.05
N VAL A 73 -13.20 -7.59 16.03
CA VAL A 73 -12.30 -7.52 14.87
C VAL A 73 -11.84 -8.92 14.44
N LYS A 74 -11.46 -9.80 15.38
CA LYS A 74 -11.10 -11.20 15.07
C LYS A 74 -12.28 -12.01 14.53
N ALA A 75 -13.51 -11.73 14.95
CA ALA A 75 -14.70 -12.36 14.39
C ALA A 75 -14.97 -11.87 12.96
N ASP A 76 -14.86 -10.57 12.71
CA ASP A 76 -15.09 -9.94 11.41
C ASP A 76 -14.07 -10.44 10.37
N ILE A 77 -12.78 -10.52 10.74
CA ILE A 77 -11.74 -11.11 9.88
C ILE A 77 -12.08 -12.55 9.50
N ARG A 78 -12.59 -13.36 10.45
CA ARG A 78 -13.01 -14.75 10.18
C ARG A 78 -14.19 -14.82 9.21
N ILE A 79 -15.17 -13.92 9.37
CA ILE A 79 -16.33 -13.83 8.49
C ILE A 79 -15.90 -13.44 7.07
N ILE A 80 -15.08 -12.40 6.93
CA ILE A 80 -14.54 -11.95 5.63
C ILE A 80 -13.74 -13.08 4.96
N SER A 81 -12.89 -13.76 5.72
CA SER A 81 -12.10 -14.90 5.21
C SER A 81 -12.98 -16.07 4.76
N PHE A 82 -14.07 -16.35 5.49
CA PHE A 82 -15.04 -17.38 5.13
C PHE A 82 -15.74 -17.05 3.81
N PHE A 83 -16.27 -15.84 3.66
CA PHE A 83 -16.94 -15.42 2.43
C PHE A 83 -15.98 -15.36 1.25
N ASN A 84 -14.75 -14.90 1.47
CA ASN A 84 -13.72 -14.95 0.46
C ASN A 84 -13.50 -16.37 -0.05
N ARG A 85 -13.33 -17.36 0.85
CA ARG A 85 -13.21 -18.78 0.47
C ARG A 85 -14.47 -19.33 -0.23
N LEU A 86 -15.66 -18.88 0.17
CA LEU A 86 -16.93 -19.31 -0.43
C LEU A 86 -17.09 -18.81 -1.88
N PHE A 87 -16.75 -17.55 -2.13
CA PHE A 87 -16.90 -16.91 -3.45
C PHE A 87 -15.66 -17.03 -4.32
N GLN A 88 -14.51 -17.44 -3.76
CA GLN A 88 -13.27 -17.67 -4.50
C GLN A 88 -13.51 -18.41 -5.83
N PRO A 89 -14.28 -19.51 -5.92
CA PRO A 89 -14.51 -20.23 -7.19
C PRO A 89 -15.09 -19.38 -8.33
N LEU A 90 -15.77 -18.26 -8.03
CA LEU A 90 -16.40 -17.36 -9.01
C LEU A 90 -15.40 -16.41 -9.67
N PHE A 91 -14.18 -16.28 -9.14
CA PHE A 91 -13.19 -15.31 -9.60
C PHE A 91 -12.06 -15.94 -10.43
N SER A 92 -11.49 -15.14 -11.34
CA SER A 92 -10.26 -15.51 -12.06
C SER A 92 -9.08 -15.71 -11.09
N THR A 93 -8.04 -16.45 -11.48
CA THR A 93 -6.85 -16.68 -10.63
C THR A 93 -6.17 -15.38 -10.22
N TYR A 94 -6.12 -14.38 -11.11
CA TYR A 94 -5.54 -13.07 -10.81
C TYR A 94 -6.38 -12.31 -9.79
N THR A 95 -7.70 -12.26 -9.99
CA THR A 95 -8.64 -11.61 -9.07
C THR A 95 -8.61 -12.24 -7.68
N LYS A 96 -8.49 -13.57 -7.58
CA LYS A 96 -8.32 -14.29 -6.30
C LYS A 96 -7.12 -13.79 -5.51
N ASN A 97 -5.94 -13.79 -6.16
CA ASN A 97 -4.70 -13.39 -5.51
C ASN A 97 -4.76 -11.93 -5.02
N SER A 98 -5.39 -11.04 -5.78
CA SER A 98 -5.57 -9.64 -5.39
C SER A 98 -6.51 -9.48 -4.19
N ILE A 99 -7.66 -10.17 -4.19
CA ILE A 99 -8.60 -10.14 -3.06
C ILE A 99 -7.95 -10.71 -1.80
N ASP A 100 -7.25 -11.84 -1.91
CA ASP A 100 -6.52 -12.46 -0.79
C ASP A 100 -5.47 -11.51 -0.20
N ALA A 101 -4.70 -10.82 -1.05
CA ALA A 101 -3.70 -9.85 -0.61
C ALA A 101 -4.34 -8.67 0.14
N VAL A 102 -5.43 -8.10 -0.39
CA VAL A 102 -6.17 -6.99 0.24
C VAL A 102 -6.73 -7.41 1.59
N ILE A 103 -7.37 -8.59 1.68
CA ILE A 103 -7.94 -9.10 2.93
C ILE A 103 -6.84 -9.38 3.96
N SER A 104 -5.74 -9.99 3.55
CA SER A 104 -4.60 -10.26 4.43
C SER A 104 -4.02 -8.97 4.99
N GLU A 105 -3.81 -7.95 4.17
CA GLU A 105 -3.28 -6.67 4.63
C GLU A 105 -4.26 -5.89 5.50
N PHE A 106 -5.54 -5.88 5.15
CA PHE A 106 -6.58 -5.31 5.99
C PHE A 106 -6.63 -5.98 7.37
N ALA A 107 -6.58 -7.32 7.40
CA ALA A 107 -6.58 -8.08 8.65
C ALA A 107 -5.36 -7.77 9.52
N LYS A 108 -4.15 -7.71 8.93
CA LYS A 108 -2.94 -7.32 9.66
C LYS A 108 -3.04 -5.90 10.21
N MET A 109 -3.49 -4.97 9.38
CA MET A 109 -3.64 -3.55 9.73
C MET A 109 -4.60 -3.37 10.91
N ILE A 110 -5.84 -3.86 10.79
CA ILE A 110 -6.86 -3.62 11.81
C ILE A 110 -6.49 -4.30 13.15
N LEU A 111 -5.76 -5.42 13.11
CA LEU A 111 -5.23 -6.05 14.33
C LEU A 111 -4.13 -5.24 15.00
N GLN A 112 -3.30 -4.52 14.23
CA GLN A 112 -2.27 -3.64 14.78
C GLN A 112 -2.88 -2.41 15.46
N GLU A 113 -3.94 -1.84 14.88
CA GLU A 113 -4.64 -0.66 15.42
C GLU A 113 -5.38 -0.94 16.75
N VAL A 114 -5.72 -2.20 17.04
CA VAL A 114 -6.42 -2.58 18.29
C VAL A 114 -5.55 -2.38 19.54
N SER A 115 -4.23 -2.26 19.40
CA SER A 115 -3.32 -1.97 20.50
C SER A 115 -2.85 -0.52 20.45
N PHE A 116 -3.22 0.26 21.47
CA PHE A 116 -2.72 1.63 21.61
C PHE A 116 -1.24 1.72 22.01
N ARG A 117 -0.63 0.60 22.40
CA ARG A 117 0.83 0.55 22.62
C ARG A 117 1.60 0.66 21.31
N ASN A 118 1.09 0.04 20.24
CA ASN A 118 1.67 0.20 18.90
C ASN A 118 1.57 1.65 18.45
N GLU A 119 0.40 2.28 18.64
CA GLU A 119 0.20 3.69 18.29
C GLU A 119 1.12 4.63 19.10
N LEU A 120 1.26 4.39 20.41
CA LEU A 120 2.19 5.13 21.27
C LEU A 120 3.63 5.06 20.75
N GLN A 121 4.11 3.85 20.46
CA GLN A 121 5.46 3.64 19.94
C GLN A 121 5.63 4.33 18.58
N ASN A 122 4.65 4.19 17.70
CA ASN A 122 4.66 4.86 16.40
C ASN A 122 4.74 6.38 16.56
N LEU A 123 3.93 6.97 17.44
CA LEU A 123 3.94 8.41 17.71
C LEU A 123 5.31 8.88 18.23
N GLN A 124 5.90 8.15 19.18
CA GLN A 124 7.23 8.46 19.73
C GLN A 124 8.32 8.41 18.65
N GLU A 125 8.41 7.29 17.92
CA GLU A 125 9.41 7.12 16.86
C GLU A 125 9.23 8.15 15.74
N PHE A 126 7.98 8.38 15.32
CA PHE A 126 7.67 9.27 14.21
C PHE A 126 7.97 10.73 14.55
N SER A 127 7.69 11.15 15.79
CA SER A 127 8.03 12.47 16.29
C SER A 127 9.54 12.74 16.28
N VAL A 128 10.36 11.72 16.55
CA VAL A 128 11.82 11.82 16.49
C VAL A 128 12.30 11.88 15.03
N VAL A 129 11.81 10.99 14.17
CA VAL A 129 12.24 10.91 12.77
C VAL A 129 11.91 12.21 12.00
N TYR A 130 10.79 12.85 12.34
CA TYR A 130 10.26 14.02 11.63
C TYR A 130 10.27 15.32 12.44
N ALA A 131 11.13 15.43 13.46
CA ALA A 131 11.23 16.63 14.30
C ALA A 131 11.46 17.93 13.50
N GLU A 132 12.18 17.85 12.38
CA GLU A 132 12.50 19.01 11.51
C GLU A 132 11.55 19.16 10.31
N SER A 133 10.48 18.37 10.23
CA SER A 133 9.53 18.41 9.12
C SER A 133 8.68 19.69 9.09
N GLY A 134 8.59 20.39 10.22
CA GLY A 134 7.65 21.48 10.44
C GLY A 134 6.19 21.04 10.56
N VAL A 135 5.91 19.73 10.64
CA VAL A 135 4.60 19.19 11.03
C VAL A 135 4.63 18.95 12.53
N ARG A 136 3.54 19.31 13.22
CA ARG A 136 3.40 19.14 14.66
C ARG A 136 2.77 17.79 14.98
N PHE A 137 3.24 17.16 16.05
CA PHE A 137 2.72 15.89 16.55
C PHE A 137 2.36 16.04 18.02
N PRO A 138 1.34 15.31 18.52
CA PRO A 138 1.03 15.27 19.94
C PRO A 138 2.22 14.76 20.77
N THR A 139 2.42 15.32 21.95
CA THR A 139 3.38 14.78 22.92
C THR A 139 2.75 13.59 23.65
N PRO A 140 3.34 12.39 23.58
CA PRO A 140 2.82 11.21 24.29
C PRO A 140 3.11 11.28 25.79
N TYR A 141 2.15 10.83 26.61
CA TYR A 141 2.32 10.58 28.05
C TYR A 141 2.39 9.07 28.28
N GLU A 142 3.59 8.51 28.12
CA GLU A 142 3.83 7.06 28.18
C GLU A 142 3.40 6.44 29.50
N GLU A 143 3.70 7.10 30.63
CA GLU A 143 3.35 6.60 31.97
C GLU A 143 1.84 6.48 32.21
N LEU A 144 1.03 7.20 31.43
CA LEU A 144 -0.43 7.19 31.49
C LEU A 144 -1.06 6.36 30.36
N SER A 145 -0.24 5.71 29.53
CA SER A 145 -0.69 4.95 28.37
C SER A 145 -0.53 3.44 28.58
N SER A 146 -1.39 2.67 27.93
CA SER A 146 -1.47 1.21 28.06
C SER A 146 -1.96 0.58 26.76
N GLU A 147 -2.23 -0.73 26.77
CA GLU A 147 -2.83 -1.42 25.63
C GLU A 147 -4.24 -0.89 25.27
N SER A 148 -4.97 -0.38 26.27
CA SER A 148 -6.38 0.04 26.16
C SER A 148 -6.59 1.55 26.25
N ALA A 149 -5.54 2.32 26.56
CA ALA A 149 -5.58 3.78 26.58
C ALA A 149 -4.31 4.42 25.99
N LEU A 150 -4.48 5.50 25.21
CA LEU A 150 -3.39 6.39 24.79
C LEU A 150 -3.65 7.79 25.33
N VAL A 151 -2.70 8.34 26.07
CA VAL A 151 -2.75 9.71 26.59
C VAL A 151 -1.71 10.56 25.87
N MET A 152 -2.14 11.67 25.28
CA MET A 152 -1.28 12.58 24.52
C MET A 152 -1.70 14.03 24.71
N SER A 153 -0.84 14.99 24.34
CA SER A 153 -1.18 16.42 24.40
C SER A 153 -2.45 16.71 23.60
N PHE A 154 -3.27 17.62 24.13
CA PHE A 154 -4.45 18.07 23.40
C PHE A 154 -4.04 19.08 22.32
N GLU A 155 -4.30 18.74 21.06
CA GLU A 155 -3.98 19.60 19.92
C GLU A 155 -5.18 20.44 19.49
N GLU A 156 -4.98 21.76 19.36
CA GLU A 156 -6.00 22.69 18.87
C GLU A 156 -5.77 23.06 17.41
N GLY A 157 -6.83 22.95 16.61
CA GLY A 157 -6.83 23.32 15.19
C GLY A 157 -8.18 23.08 14.53
N PHE A 158 -8.23 23.31 13.23
CA PHE A 158 -9.36 23.03 12.35
C PHE A 158 -9.05 21.77 11.56
N ARG A 159 -10.06 20.93 11.27
CA ARG A 159 -9.85 19.81 10.35
C ARG A 159 -9.37 20.32 9.00
N PHE A 160 -8.50 19.56 8.35
CA PHE A 160 -7.94 19.95 7.05
C PHE A 160 -9.03 20.19 6.00
N ASP A 161 -10.19 19.52 6.10
CA ASP A 161 -11.32 19.68 5.19
C ASP A 161 -12.36 20.73 5.62
N ASP A 162 -12.12 21.46 6.71
CA ASP A 162 -12.97 22.54 7.20
C ASP A 162 -12.68 23.87 6.48
N LYS A 163 -13.18 23.98 5.25
CA LYS A 163 -13.04 25.20 4.43
C LYS A 163 -13.46 26.47 5.15
N ALA A 164 -14.55 26.41 5.93
CA ALA A 164 -15.14 27.60 6.55
C ALA A 164 -14.17 28.21 7.57
N ASN A 165 -13.59 27.39 8.44
CA ASN A 165 -12.63 27.88 9.42
C ASN A 165 -11.27 28.24 8.81
N ILE A 166 -10.80 27.48 7.81
CA ILE A 166 -9.56 27.77 7.09
C ILE A 166 -9.62 29.15 6.41
N LEU A 167 -10.72 29.45 5.70
CA LEU A 167 -10.95 30.75 5.07
C LEU A 167 -11.11 31.87 6.10
N LYS A 168 -11.87 31.63 7.18
CA LYS A 168 -12.09 32.62 8.25
C LYS A 168 -10.79 33.09 8.90
N HIS A 169 -9.79 32.22 9.00
CA HIS A 169 -8.48 32.53 9.58
C HIS A 169 -7.44 32.93 8.54
N ASN A 170 -7.84 33.16 7.27
CA ASN A 170 -6.96 33.54 6.16
C ASN A 170 -5.74 32.61 5.98
N ILE A 171 -5.93 31.31 6.20
CA ILE A 171 -4.88 30.31 5.99
C ILE A 171 -4.80 30.00 4.49
N ASP A 172 -3.64 30.21 3.87
CA ASP A 172 -3.42 29.90 2.46
C ASP A 172 -3.32 28.39 2.24
N PHE A 173 -4.24 27.86 1.43
CA PHE A 173 -4.31 26.44 1.11
C PHE A 173 -3.12 25.95 0.29
N LYS A 174 -2.60 26.75 -0.65
CA LYS A 174 -1.56 26.29 -1.59
C LYS A 174 -0.25 25.91 -0.88
N PRO A 175 0.31 26.77 0.00
CA PRO A 175 1.46 26.39 0.83
C PRO A 175 1.18 25.21 1.74
N MET A 176 -0.05 25.11 2.28
CA MET A 176 -0.46 24.04 3.19
C MET A 176 -0.47 22.68 2.50
N ILE A 177 -1.14 22.53 1.35
CA ILE A 177 -1.14 21.27 0.59
C ILE A 177 0.26 20.94 0.06
N ASN A 178 1.03 21.94 -0.37
CA ASN A 178 2.41 21.72 -0.81
C ASN A 178 3.29 21.18 0.32
N LYS A 179 3.13 21.70 1.54
CA LYS A 179 3.80 21.19 2.74
C LYS A 179 3.38 19.75 3.06
N LEU A 180 2.07 19.45 2.96
CA LEU A 180 1.56 18.09 3.15
C LEU A 180 2.16 17.11 2.14
N VAL A 181 2.13 17.45 0.85
CA VAL A 181 2.72 16.61 -0.21
C VAL A 181 4.21 16.41 0.03
N LYS A 182 4.97 17.48 0.32
CA LYS A 182 6.41 17.38 0.65
C LYS A 182 6.67 16.47 1.85
N PHE A 183 5.83 16.56 2.87
CA PHE A 183 5.96 15.75 4.07
C PHE A 183 5.79 14.25 3.76
N TYR A 184 4.75 13.87 3.01
CA TYR A 184 4.57 12.48 2.58
C TYR A 184 5.64 12.03 1.57
N THR A 185 6.17 12.95 0.76
CA THR A 185 7.28 12.67 -0.16
C THR A 185 8.55 12.29 0.61
N ASP A 186 8.89 13.06 1.65
CA ASP A 186 10.06 12.77 2.50
C ASP A 186 9.91 11.41 3.20
N GLN A 187 8.70 11.11 3.69
CA GLN A 187 8.38 9.80 4.25
C GLN A 187 8.59 8.65 3.26
N MET A 188 8.07 8.76 2.05
CA MET A 188 8.09 7.69 1.07
C MET A 188 9.45 7.51 0.39
N LEU A 189 10.13 8.62 0.06
CA LEU A 189 11.33 8.58 -0.79
C LEU A 189 12.63 8.66 0.00
N VAL A 190 12.66 9.40 1.10
CA VAL A 190 13.90 9.72 1.82
C VAL A 190 14.06 8.83 3.04
N LYS A 191 13.11 8.89 3.98
CA LYS A 191 13.22 8.27 5.31
C LYS A 191 12.67 6.85 5.37
N GLY A 192 11.72 6.50 4.49
CA GLY A 192 11.07 5.21 4.46
C GLY A 192 10.21 4.89 5.68
N TYR A 193 9.84 5.88 6.48
CA TYR A 193 8.94 5.72 7.63
C TYR A 193 7.63 6.44 7.35
N PHE A 194 6.64 5.68 6.91
CA PHE A 194 5.49 6.18 6.19
C PHE A 194 4.22 6.09 7.00
N HIS A 195 3.55 7.22 7.16
CA HIS A 195 2.18 7.31 7.64
C HIS A 195 1.24 6.87 6.52
N ALA A 196 0.40 5.88 6.81
CA ALA A 196 -0.40 5.21 5.80
C ALA A 196 -1.90 5.55 5.87
N ASP A 197 -2.27 6.56 6.66
CA ASP A 197 -3.67 6.99 6.85
C ASP A 197 -3.83 8.52 6.99
N PRO A 198 -3.60 9.31 5.92
CA PRO A 198 -3.78 10.77 5.91
C PRO A 198 -5.26 11.20 6.01
N HIS A 199 -6.13 10.44 6.69
CA HIS A 199 -7.55 10.73 6.77
C HIS A 199 -7.79 12.18 7.23
N PRO A 200 -8.73 12.92 6.60
CA PRO A 200 -8.96 14.33 6.93
C PRO A 200 -9.23 14.60 8.42
N GLY A 201 -9.85 13.64 9.12
CA GLY A 201 -10.10 13.72 10.56
C GLY A 201 -8.84 13.69 11.44
N ASN A 202 -7.74 13.11 10.94
CA ASN A 202 -6.46 13.00 11.64
C ASN A 202 -5.49 14.14 11.32
N LEU A 203 -5.86 15.01 10.38
CA LEU A 203 -5.08 16.18 9.96
C LEU A 203 -5.76 17.46 10.45
N LEU A 204 -5.12 18.14 11.39
CA LEU A 204 -5.53 19.47 11.80
C LEU A 204 -4.61 20.54 11.22
N VAL A 205 -5.15 21.74 11.16
CA VAL A 205 -4.45 22.97 10.81
C VAL A 205 -4.61 23.93 11.98
N SER A 206 -3.50 24.33 12.58
CA SER A 206 -3.52 25.29 13.68
C SER A 206 -4.03 26.66 13.21
N LYS A 207 -4.39 27.54 14.15
CA LYS A 207 -4.78 28.94 13.85
C LYS A 207 -3.66 29.73 13.15
N THR A 208 -2.41 29.27 13.23
CA THR A 208 -1.24 29.87 12.58
C THR A 208 -0.89 29.20 11.24
N GLY A 209 -1.66 28.19 10.80
CA GLY A 209 -1.44 27.49 9.53
C GLY A 209 -0.45 26.31 9.63
N GLU A 210 -0.13 25.84 10.84
CA GLU A 210 0.73 24.66 11.02
C GLU A 210 -0.07 23.38 10.84
N LEU A 211 0.49 22.41 10.11
CA LEU A 211 -0.09 21.07 9.98
C LEU A 211 0.17 20.27 11.25
N ILE A 212 -0.85 19.59 11.74
CA ILE A 212 -0.81 18.74 12.93
C ILE A 212 -1.37 17.36 12.55
N LEU A 213 -0.66 16.28 12.90
CA LEU A 213 -1.09 14.91 12.64
C LEU A 213 -1.39 14.21 13.97
N LEU A 214 -2.60 13.65 14.11
CA LEU A 214 -3.14 13.18 15.41
C LEU A 214 -3.10 11.67 15.63
N ASP A 215 -3.05 10.88 14.57
CA ASP A 215 -3.21 9.43 14.64
C ASP A 215 -1.97 8.75 14.11
N PHE A 216 -1.51 7.72 14.80
CA PHE A 216 -0.31 6.96 14.43
C PHE A 216 -0.57 5.44 14.46
N GLY A 217 -1.84 5.03 14.41
CA GLY A 217 -2.22 3.62 14.34
C GLY A 217 -1.72 2.94 13.06
N MET A 218 -1.57 3.71 11.97
CA MET A 218 -1.11 3.24 10.67
C MET A 218 0.23 3.86 10.26
N VAL A 219 1.34 3.36 10.82
CA VAL A 219 2.69 3.69 10.38
C VAL A 219 3.42 2.45 9.90
N LYS A 220 4.12 2.55 8.76
CA LYS A 220 4.84 1.44 8.13
C LYS A 220 6.24 1.83 7.72
N ARG A 221 7.13 0.84 7.62
CA ARG A 221 8.44 1.00 6.99
C ARG A 221 8.35 0.59 5.53
N VAL A 222 8.76 1.48 4.63
CA VAL A 222 8.82 1.21 3.18
C VAL A 222 10.20 0.64 2.87
N PRO A 223 10.29 -0.61 2.38
CA PRO A 223 11.56 -1.23 2.02
C PRO A 223 12.32 -0.41 0.97
N ASN A 224 13.65 -0.46 1.03
CA ASN A 224 14.53 0.30 0.12
C ASN A 224 14.19 0.05 -1.35
N ASP A 225 14.02 -1.22 -1.75
CA ASP A 225 13.70 -1.61 -3.14
C ASP A 225 12.38 -1.01 -3.61
N THR A 226 11.37 -0.97 -2.72
CA THR A 226 10.09 -0.31 -2.99
C THR A 226 10.30 1.20 -3.17
N ARG A 227 11.13 1.85 -2.35
CA ARG A 227 11.45 3.29 -2.51
C ARG A 227 12.13 3.58 -3.84
N VAL A 228 13.11 2.75 -4.24
CA VAL A 228 13.79 2.87 -5.54
C VAL A 228 12.78 2.77 -6.67
N ALA A 229 11.91 1.76 -6.64
CA ALA A 229 10.90 1.57 -7.68
C ALA A 229 9.89 2.74 -7.74
N ILE A 230 9.54 3.36 -6.61
CA ILE A 230 8.72 4.58 -6.58
C ILE A 230 9.47 5.77 -7.21
N ILE A 231 10.76 5.95 -6.91
CA ILE A 231 11.57 7.04 -7.50
C ILE A 231 11.64 6.89 -9.03
N GLU A 232 11.87 5.67 -9.52
CA GLU A 232 11.86 5.37 -10.94
C GLU A 232 10.50 5.64 -11.58
N LEU A 233 9.42 5.26 -10.90
CA LEU A 233 8.05 5.53 -11.34
C LEU A 233 7.81 7.04 -11.49
N ILE A 234 8.20 7.84 -10.50
CA ILE A 234 8.05 9.31 -10.51
C ILE A 234 8.91 9.92 -11.62
N LYS A 235 10.15 9.44 -11.78
CA LYS A 235 11.04 9.91 -12.85
C LYS A 235 10.46 9.61 -14.23
N ALA A 236 9.99 8.37 -14.45
CA ALA A 236 9.38 7.93 -15.69
C ALA A 236 8.11 8.71 -16.01
N ALA A 237 7.27 8.96 -15.01
CA ALA A 237 6.07 9.81 -15.15
C ALA A 237 6.42 11.23 -15.59
N ASN A 238 7.46 11.83 -15.00
CA ASN A 238 7.91 13.18 -15.32
C ASN A 238 8.55 13.26 -16.72
N GLU A 239 9.33 12.26 -17.10
CA GLU A 239 9.99 12.17 -18.42
C GLU A 239 9.04 11.66 -19.52
N GLN A 240 7.82 11.26 -19.15
CA GLN A 240 6.85 10.59 -20.01
C GLN A 240 7.42 9.32 -20.69
N ASP A 241 8.33 8.64 -19.99
CA ASP A 241 8.84 7.33 -20.39
C ASP A 241 7.85 6.24 -19.94
N TYR A 242 6.86 5.96 -20.79
CA TYR A 242 5.78 5.04 -20.46
C TYR A 242 6.27 3.58 -20.32
N GLU A 243 7.30 3.18 -21.05
CA GLU A 243 7.89 1.83 -20.93
C GLU A 243 8.55 1.65 -19.55
N LEU A 244 9.36 2.64 -19.12
CA LEU A 244 9.93 2.64 -17.79
C LEU A 244 8.86 2.74 -16.70
N TYR A 245 7.79 3.53 -16.93
CA TYR A 245 6.66 3.65 -16.02
C TYR A 245 5.95 2.31 -15.80
N ILE A 246 5.70 1.54 -16.87
CA ILE A 246 5.11 0.20 -16.76
C ILE A 246 6.10 -0.78 -16.10
N SER A 247 7.38 -0.72 -16.44
CA SER A 247 8.42 -1.57 -15.81
C SER A 247 8.52 -1.32 -14.30
N ALA A 248 8.49 -0.06 -13.86
CA ALA A 248 8.47 0.32 -12.46
C ALA A 248 7.20 -0.17 -11.74
N ASN A 249 6.02 -0.04 -12.37
CA ASN A 249 4.78 -0.60 -11.83
C ASN A 249 4.82 -2.14 -11.71
N LYS A 250 5.44 -2.83 -12.68
CA LYS A 250 5.65 -4.30 -12.58
C LYS A 250 6.57 -4.67 -11.41
N ARG A 251 7.64 -3.90 -11.16
CA ARG A 251 8.52 -4.09 -10.00
C ARG A 251 7.81 -3.81 -8.67
N LEU A 252 6.99 -2.76 -8.63
CA LEU A 252 6.13 -2.47 -7.49
C LEU A 252 5.05 -3.52 -7.30
N GLY A 253 4.75 -4.30 -8.34
CA GLY A 253 3.77 -5.38 -8.40
C GLY A 253 2.34 -4.89 -8.63
N THR A 254 2.14 -3.60 -8.92
CA THR A 254 0.82 -2.97 -9.22
C THR A 254 0.27 -3.40 -10.57
N ILE A 255 1.14 -3.86 -11.46
CA ILE A 255 0.81 -4.46 -12.75
C ILE A 255 1.41 -5.87 -12.77
N ALA A 256 0.64 -6.86 -13.23
CA ALA A 256 1.16 -8.21 -13.39
C ALA A 256 2.35 -8.23 -14.36
N TYR A 257 3.37 -9.02 -14.05
CA TYR A 257 4.59 -9.08 -14.85
C TYR A 257 4.31 -9.47 -16.31
N GLU A 258 3.33 -10.35 -16.50
CA GLU A 258 2.88 -10.88 -17.80
C GLU A 258 2.02 -9.92 -18.61
N ALA A 259 1.60 -8.78 -18.04
CA ALA A 259 0.73 -7.84 -18.76
C ALA A 259 1.45 -7.22 -19.97
N PRO A 260 0.78 -7.02 -21.12
CA PRO A 260 1.41 -6.54 -22.35
C PRO A 260 1.88 -5.09 -22.19
N THR A 261 3.21 -4.89 -22.19
CA THR A 261 3.80 -3.57 -21.90
C THR A 261 3.39 -2.50 -22.92
N ALA A 262 3.36 -2.84 -24.21
CA ALA A 262 3.05 -1.88 -25.28
C ALA A 262 1.62 -1.32 -25.19
N GLU A 263 0.63 -2.19 -24.97
CA GLU A 263 -0.78 -1.79 -24.81
C GLU A 263 -0.97 -0.91 -23.56
N LEU A 264 -0.31 -1.27 -22.46
CA LEU A 264 -0.32 -0.51 -21.22
C LEU A 264 0.38 0.85 -21.34
N ALA A 265 1.45 0.93 -22.13
CA ALA A 265 2.16 2.18 -22.39
C ALA A 265 1.29 3.15 -23.22
N GLU A 266 0.60 2.65 -24.25
CA GLU A 266 -0.34 3.45 -25.05
C GLU A 266 -1.52 3.95 -24.20
N PHE A 267 -2.06 3.09 -23.35
CA PHE A 267 -3.10 3.45 -22.38
C PHE A 267 -2.62 4.53 -21.39
N THR A 268 -1.42 4.35 -20.85
CA THR A 268 -0.81 5.30 -19.90
C THR A 268 -0.55 6.65 -20.56
N ALA A 269 -0.09 6.66 -21.82
CA ALA A 269 0.11 7.89 -22.59
C ALA A 269 -1.18 8.70 -22.73
N ARG A 270 -2.31 8.03 -23.01
CA ARG A 270 -3.63 8.67 -23.04
C ARG A 270 -3.99 9.24 -21.67
N MET A 271 -3.82 8.48 -20.60
CA MET A 271 -4.06 8.94 -19.23
C MET A 271 -3.28 10.20 -18.89
N PHE A 272 -1.99 10.24 -19.19
CA PHE A 272 -1.16 11.43 -18.92
C PHE A 272 -1.59 12.65 -19.73
N ALA A 273 -1.99 12.49 -20.99
CA ALA A 273 -2.49 13.58 -21.82
C ALA A 273 -3.77 14.21 -21.24
N ILE A 274 -4.60 13.41 -20.57
CA ILE A 274 -5.85 13.84 -19.95
C ILE A 274 -5.56 14.65 -18.68
N PHE A 275 -4.83 14.08 -17.73
CA PHE A 275 -4.61 14.72 -16.44
C PHE A 275 -3.73 15.97 -16.51
N ASN A 276 -2.95 16.10 -17.59
CA ASN A 276 -2.15 17.30 -17.85
C ASN A 276 -2.95 18.45 -18.49
N ASN A 277 -4.23 18.24 -18.82
CA ASN A 277 -5.05 19.24 -19.49
C ASN A 277 -5.97 20.00 -18.49
N ASP A 278 -5.73 21.30 -18.35
CA ASP A 278 -6.50 22.18 -17.46
C ASP A 278 -7.90 22.52 -17.96
N ASN A 279 -8.20 22.28 -19.25
CA ASN A 279 -9.44 22.74 -19.91
C ASN A 279 -10.46 21.63 -20.15
N LEU A 280 -10.36 20.48 -19.48
CA LEU A 280 -11.31 19.38 -19.68
C LEU A 280 -12.64 19.66 -18.99
N SER A 281 -13.73 19.56 -19.75
CA SER A 281 -15.08 19.62 -19.20
C SER A 281 -15.40 18.34 -18.42
N SER A 282 -16.39 18.42 -17.51
CA SER A 282 -16.88 17.26 -16.76
C SER A 282 -17.35 16.12 -17.66
N GLU A 283 -17.84 16.44 -18.87
CA GLU A 283 -18.29 15.49 -19.89
C GLU A 283 -17.11 14.72 -20.50
N SER A 284 -16.02 15.40 -20.85
CA SER A 284 -14.80 14.76 -21.34
C SER A 284 -14.19 13.85 -20.27
N MET A 285 -14.15 14.29 -19.02
CA MET A 285 -13.69 13.45 -17.90
C MET A 285 -14.52 12.18 -17.73
N GLN A 286 -15.83 12.26 -17.93
CA GLN A 286 -16.73 11.11 -17.78
C GLN A 286 -16.51 10.09 -18.89
N GLN A 287 -16.41 10.55 -20.14
CA GLN A 287 -16.16 9.69 -21.30
C GLN A 287 -14.80 8.98 -21.19
N LEU A 288 -13.78 9.70 -20.73
CA LEU A 288 -12.44 9.16 -20.48
C LEU A 288 -12.42 8.17 -19.32
N ALA A 289 -13.14 8.43 -18.23
CA ALA A 289 -13.28 7.46 -17.14
C ALA A 289 -13.92 6.15 -17.61
N PHE A 290 -14.89 6.22 -18.53
CA PHE A 290 -15.48 5.03 -19.14
C PHE A 290 -14.50 4.29 -20.05
N GLU A 291 -13.73 4.99 -20.90
CA GLU A 291 -12.69 4.37 -21.73
C GLU A 291 -11.60 3.70 -20.88
N VAL A 292 -11.24 4.31 -19.74
CA VAL A 292 -10.34 3.76 -18.74
C VAL A 292 -10.90 2.50 -18.10
N LEU A 293 -12.15 2.53 -17.65
CA LEU A 293 -12.81 1.36 -17.06
C LEU A 293 -12.95 0.22 -18.08
N GLU A 294 -13.24 0.54 -19.34
CA GLU A 294 -13.38 -0.45 -20.41
C GLU A 294 -12.04 -1.07 -20.81
N SER A 295 -10.97 -0.28 -20.89
CA SER A 295 -9.62 -0.76 -21.21
C SER A 295 -8.94 -1.50 -20.05
N THR A 296 -9.38 -1.26 -18.82
CA THR A 296 -8.86 -1.95 -17.62
C THR A 296 -9.60 -3.23 -17.25
N LYS A 297 -10.77 -3.49 -17.87
CA LYS A 297 -11.62 -4.64 -17.51
C LYS A 297 -10.95 -6.01 -17.69
N ASP A 298 -10.06 -6.12 -18.67
CA ASP A 298 -9.38 -7.37 -19.04
C ASP A 298 -7.91 -7.40 -18.57
N LEU A 299 -7.44 -6.32 -17.93
CA LEU A 299 -6.06 -6.23 -17.46
C LEU A 299 -5.89 -6.95 -16.10
N PRO A 300 -4.90 -7.86 -15.96
CA PRO A 300 -4.64 -8.55 -14.72
C PRO A 300 -3.97 -7.62 -13.70
N PHE A 301 -4.75 -6.79 -13.01
CA PHE A 301 -4.25 -5.99 -11.89
C PHE A 301 -4.01 -6.88 -10.67
N LYS A 302 -2.76 -6.89 -10.20
CA LYS A 302 -2.36 -7.42 -8.91
C LYS A 302 -2.06 -6.22 -8.01
N LEU A 303 -2.65 -6.18 -6.82
CA LEU A 303 -2.31 -5.16 -5.83
C LEU A 303 -1.41 -5.82 -4.78
N PRO A 304 -0.11 -5.49 -4.75
CA PRO A 304 0.80 -5.98 -3.72
C PRO A 304 0.56 -5.21 -2.42
N SER A 305 0.90 -5.86 -1.31
CA SER A 305 0.58 -5.37 0.03
C SER A 305 1.03 -3.93 0.30
N ASP A 306 2.25 -3.58 -0.12
CA ASP A 306 2.87 -2.32 0.27
C ASP A 306 2.42 -1.16 -0.64
N ALA A 307 2.10 -1.44 -1.91
CA ALA A 307 1.65 -0.42 -2.86
C ALA A 307 0.21 0.05 -2.56
N ILE A 308 -0.62 -0.77 -1.91
CA ILE A 308 -1.98 -0.38 -1.51
C ILE A 308 -1.97 0.88 -0.65
N TYR A 309 -1.04 0.97 0.31
CA TYR A 309 -0.97 2.12 1.21
C TYR A 309 -0.55 3.38 0.47
N ILE A 310 0.40 3.27 -0.46
CA ILE A 310 0.84 4.38 -1.28
C ILE A 310 -0.31 4.89 -2.14
N LEU A 311 -0.99 3.99 -2.86
CA LEU A 311 -2.16 4.34 -3.68
C LEU A 311 -3.26 4.99 -2.84
N ARG A 312 -3.51 4.47 -1.63
CA ARG A 312 -4.49 5.04 -0.69
C ARG A 312 -4.11 6.46 -0.27
N VAL A 313 -2.87 6.67 0.17
CA VAL A 313 -2.38 7.99 0.58
C VAL A 313 -2.43 8.98 -0.58
N SER A 314 -1.98 8.59 -1.77
CA SER A 314 -2.07 9.40 -2.97
C SER A 314 -3.51 9.82 -3.28
N ALA A 315 -4.45 8.87 -3.26
CA ALA A 315 -5.87 9.14 -3.51
C ALA A 315 -6.49 10.08 -2.46
N ILE A 316 -6.15 9.90 -1.17
CA ILE A 316 -6.66 10.78 -0.11
C ILE A 316 -6.07 12.19 -0.24
N ILE A 317 -4.76 12.33 -0.49
CA ILE A 317 -4.11 13.64 -0.68
C ILE A 317 -4.70 14.36 -1.91
N GLU A 318 -4.93 13.65 -3.01
CA GLU A 318 -5.61 14.19 -4.18
C GLU A 318 -7.03 14.66 -3.82
N GLY A 319 -7.82 13.83 -3.12
CA GLY A 319 -9.14 14.21 -2.61
C GLY A 319 -9.12 15.44 -1.70
N LEU A 320 -8.13 15.55 -0.82
CA LEU A 320 -7.91 16.73 0.02
C LEU A 320 -7.62 17.98 -0.83
N GLY A 321 -6.84 17.84 -1.90
CA GLY A 321 -6.55 18.93 -2.83
C GLY A 321 -7.78 19.38 -3.62
N THR A 322 -8.58 18.44 -4.14
CA THR A 322 -9.83 18.75 -4.88
C THR A 322 -10.87 19.45 -4.03
N THR A 323 -10.75 19.34 -2.71
CA THR A 323 -11.58 20.12 -1.79
C THR A 323 -11.37 21.61 -2.04
N TYR A 324 -10.16 22.10 -2.33
CA TYR A 324 -9.89 23.55 -2.40
C TYR A 324 -9.48 24.05 -3.79
N ILE A 325 -8.93 23.18 -4.63
CA ILE A 325 -8.45 23.50 -5.98
C ILE A 325 -9.25 22.67 -6.96
N GLU A 326 -9.94 23.33 -7.90
CA GLU A 326 -10.67 22.64 -8.95
C GLU A 326 -9.69 21.89 -9.88
N ASN A 327 -10.05 20.65 -10.23
CA ASN A 327 -9.21 19.77 -11.06
C ASN A 327 -7.83 19.48 -10.45
N PHE A 328 -7.66 19.52 -9.12
CA PHE A 328 -6.40 19.13 -8.47
C PHE A 328 -6.11 17.64 -8.71
N ASN A 329 -4.93 17.31 -9.24
CA ASN A 329 -4.61 15.92 -9.57
C ASN A 329 -3.13 15.55 -9.39
N GLY A 330 -2.87 14.24 -9.34
CA GLY A 330 -1.54 13.66 -9.15
C GLY A 330 -0.49 14.09 -10.17
N ILE A 331 -0.86 14.31 -11.44
CA ILE A 331 0.09 14.54 -12.53
C ILE A 331 0.51 16.01 -12.62
N LYS A 332 -0.42 16.96 -12.52
CA LYS A 332 -0.08 18.38 -12.70
C LYS A 332 0.31 19.09 -11.39
N ASP A 333 -0.24 18.67 -10.26
CA ASP A 333 -0.06 19.37 -8.98
C ASP A 333 0.92 18.64 -8.03
N ILE A 334 0.82 17.32 -7.94
CA ILE A 334 1.61 16.52 -6.99
C ILE A 334 2.96 16.11 -7.60
N LEU A 335 2.98 15.60 -8.84
CA LEU A 335 4.18 15.10 -9.51
C LEU A 335 5.34 16.11 -9.54
N PRO A 336 5.13 17.42 -9.83
CA PRO A 336 6.24 18.38 -9.78
C PRO A 336 6.86 18.51 -8.40
N ILE A 337 6.05 18.40 -7.34
CA ILE A 337 6.52 18.44 -5.94
C ILE A 337 7.33 17.17 -5.63
N LEU A 338 6.85 16.00 -6.07
CA LEU A 338 7.58 14.73 -5.92
C LEU A 338 8.94 14.82 -6.60
N GLN A 339 8.98 15.28 -7.85
CA GLN A 339 10.19 15.37 -8.66
C GLN A 339 11.22 16.33 -8.06
N SER A 340 10.79 17.48 -7.53
CA SER A 340 11.68 18.45 -6.86
C SER A 340 12.38 17.88 -5.61
N ASN A 341 11.83 16.83 -5.00
CA ASN A 341 12.40 16.19 -3.80
C ASN A 341 13.28 14.96 -4.12
N ILE A 342 13.26 14.44 -5.35
CA ILE A 342 14.09 13.31 -5.76
C ILE A 342 15.58 13.55 -5.46
N PRO A 343 16.20 14.71 -5.79
CA PRO A 343 17.62 14.92 -5.51
C PRO A 343 17.98 14.78 -4.03
N ARG A 344 17.04 15.06 -3.12
CA ARG A 344 17.20 14.89 -1.67
C ARG A 344 17.16 13.42 -1.26
N ALA A 345 16.27 12.64 -1.88
CA ALA A 345 16.23 11.19 -1.74
C ALA A 345 17.52 10.56 -2.29
N LEU A 346 18.06 11.07 -3.39
CA LEU A 346 19.33 10.59 -3.95
C LEU A 346 20.55 11.06 -3.14
N GLY A 347 20.53 12.28 -2.61
CA GLY A 347 21.67 12.89 -1.90
C GLY A 347 21.93 12.36 -0.49
N THR A 348 21.06 11.49 0.05
CA THR A 348 21.29 10.83 1.34
C THR A 348 22.32 9.70 1.17
N LYS A 349 23.51 9.94 1.74
CA LYS A 349 24.81 9.32 1.43
C LYS A 349 24.97 7.80 1.67
N GLU A 350 23.92 7.03 1.97
CA GLU A 350 24.10 5.61 2.39
C GLU A 350 23.10 4.58 1.81
N SER A 351 22.33 4.86 0.75
CA SER A 351 21.50 3.77 0.18
C SER A 351 21.07 3.96 -1.27
N LEU A 352 20.57 5.13 -1.64
CA LEU A 352 19.79 5.26 -2.88
C LEU A 352 20.66 5.42 -4.13
N VAL A 353 21.79 6.13 -4.04
CA VAL A 353 22.71 6.33 -5.18
C VAL A 353 23.49 5.06 -5.52
N GLU A 354 23.92 4.28 -4.53
CA GLU A 354 24.62 3.00 -4.79
C GLU A 354 23.66 1.99 -5.42
N GLN A 355 22.43 1.87 -4.92
CA GLN A 355 21.41 0.99 -5.49
C GLN A 355 20.94 1.44 -6.87
N LEU A 356 20.75 2.74 -7.10
CA LEU A 356 20.44 3.26 -8.44
C LEU A 356 21.62 3.14 -9.39
N MET A 357 22.86 3.29 -8.91
CA MET A 357 24.05 3.03 -9.74
C MET A 357 24.23 1.53 -10.01
N GLU A 358 23.85 0.62 -9.11
CA GLU A 358 23.78 -0.81 -9.38
C GLU A 358 22.70 -1.13 -10.41
N LEU A 359 21.49 -0.61 -10.24
CA LEU A 359 20.37 -0.82 -11.19
C LEU A 359 20.66 -0.24 -12.59
N VAL A 360 21.32 0.92 -12.64
CA VAL A 360 21.73 1.58 -13.89
C VAL A 360 22.98 0.93 -14.48
N LYS A 361 23.90 0.37 -13.67
CA LYS A 361 25.00 -0.47 -14.18
C LYS A 361 24.49 -1.76 -14.82
N ASP A 362 23.38 -2.29 -14.33
CA ASP A 362 22.71 -3.49 -14.87
C ASP A 362 21.79 -3.18 -16.08
N THR A 363 21.80 -1.95 -16.61
CA THR A 363 21.10 -1.64 -17.86
C THR A 363 22.03 -0.95 -18.86
N PRO A 364 22.81 -1.76 -19.60
CA PRO A 364 22.55 -1.82 -21.04
C PRO A 364 22.65 -3.25 -21.62
N PHE A 365 21.62 -3.62 -22.39
CA PHE A 365 21.53 -4.79 -23.27
C PHE A 365 21.55 -6.19 -22.62
N VAL A 366 20.33 -6.66 -22.34
CA VAL A 366 19.72 -8.02 -22.29
C VAL A 366 20.53 -9.23 -22.83
N LEU A 367 21.57 -9.06 -23.64
CA LEU A 367 22.46 -10.15 -24.11
C LEU A 367 23.58 -10.53 -23.13
N GLN A 368 24.10 -9.60 -22.32
CA GLN A 368 25.22 -9.91 -21.41
C GLN A 368 24.77 -10.68 -20.16
N ASP A 369 23.59 -10.40 -19.63
CA ASP A 369 23.04 -11.12 -18.47
C ASP A 369 22.67 -12.56 -18.80
N PHE A 370 22.20 -12.83 -20.02
CA PHE A 370 22.00 -14.22 -20.45
C PHE A 370 23.32 -14.99 -20.48
N LYS A 371 24.41 -14.36 -20.94
CA LYS A 371 25.75 -14.97 -20.99
C LYS A 371 26.34 -15.14 -19.57
N HIS A 372 26.18 -14.15 -18.70
CA HIS A 372 26.68 -14.20 -17.32
C HIS A 372 25.86 -15.13 -16.41
N ALA A 373 24.54 -15.20 -16.60
CA ALA A 373 23.68 -16.17 -15.91
C ALA A 373 24.03 -17.60 -16.32
N MET A 374 24.25 -17.86 -17.61
CA MET A 374 24.71 -19.16 -18.10
C MET A 374 26.10 -19.54 -17.56
N GLN A 375 27.00 -18.57 -17.42
CA GLN A 375 28.34 -18.79 -16.82
C GLN A 375 28.30 -18.97 -15.30
N LYS A 376 27.40 -18.29 -14.58
CA LYS A 376 27.21 -18.44 -13.13
C LYS A 376 26.47 -19.74 -12.76
N ILE A 377 25.52 -20.21 -13.57
CA ILE A 377 24.87 -21.53 -13.40
C ILE A 377 25.88 -22.67 -13.59
N ALA A 378 26.88 -22.48 -14.46
CA ALA A 378 27.95 -23.45 -14.67
C ALA A 378 28.94 -23.55 -13.49
N GLN A 379 28.98 -22.54 -12.61
CA GLN A 379 29.87 -22.47 -11.45
C GLN A 379 29.06 -22.51 -10.15
N SER A 380 28.25 -23.56 -9.97
CA SER A 380 27.68 -24.17 -8.73
C SER A 380 27.42 -23.35 -7.44
N ASP A 381 27.41 -22.02 -7.46
CA ASP A 381 27.17 -21.17 -6.31
C ASP A 381 26.38 -19.95 -6.76
N VAL A 382 25.05 -20.02 -6.69
CA VAL A 382 24.24 -18.80 -6.72
C VAL A 382 23.01 -18.91 -5.84
N SER A 383 23.04 -18.20 -4.72
CA SER A 383 21.85 -17.66 -4.07
C SER A 383 21.37 -16.44 -4.86
N VAL A 384 20.58 -16.65 -5.92
CA VAL A 384 19.87 -15.55 -6.58
C VAL A 384 18.69 -15.19 -5.67
N VAL A 385 18.66 -13.97 -5.14
CA VAL A 385 17.49 -13.44 -4.42
C VAL A 385 16.43 -13.10 -5.46
N LEU A 386 15.76 -14.12 -5.99
CA LEU A 386 14.57 -13.96 -6.81
C LEU A 386 13.40 -13.67 -5.88
N SER A 387 12.52 -12.73 -6.27
CA SER A 387 11.27 -12.54 -5.53
C SER A 387 10.43 -13.83 -5.60
N ASN A 388 9.60 -14.09 -4.59
CA ASN A 388 8.76 -15.29 -4.57
C ASN A 388 7.86 -15.40 -5.82
N ASP A 389 7.44 -14.26 -6.38
CA ASP A 389 6.65 -14.20 -7.61
C ASP A 389 7.47 -14.57 -8.85
N GLN A 390 8.73 -14.13 -8.95
CA GLN A 390 9.64 -14.53 -10.01
C GLN A 390 9.96 -16.03 -9.94
N LEU A 391 10.22 -16.57 -8.75
CA LEU A 391 10.40 -18.01 -8.55
C LEU A 391 9.14 -18.78 -8.94
N HIS A 392 7.96 -18.27 -8.58
CA HIS A 392 6.71 -18.93 -8.93
C HIS A 392 6.47 -18.94 -10.43
N TRP A 393 6.67 -17.81 -11.12
CA TRP A 393 6.57 -17.70 -12.58
C TRP A 393 7.58 -18.61 -13.28
N ILE A 394 8.87 -18.55 -12.92
CA ILE A 394 9.91 -19.44 -13.47
C ILE A 394 9.51 -20.90 -13.23
N SER A 395 9.08 -21.26 -12.02
CA SER A 395 8.67 -22.64 -11.72
C SER A 395 7.44 -23.09 -12.51
N LYS A 396 6.53 -22.18 -12.84
CA LYS A 396 5.30 -22.45 -13.58
C LYS A 396 5.63 -22.63 -15.05
N GLU A 397 6.47 -21.77 -15.60
CA GLU A 397 6.93 -21.82 -16.99
C GLU A 397 7.79 -23.06 -17.23
N VAL A 398 8.79 -23.29 -16.37
CA VAL A 398 9.61 -24.51 -16.39
C VAL A 398 8.74 -25.75 -16.22
N ARG A 399 7.74 -25.77 -15.33
CA ARG A 399 6.80 -26.91 -15.25
C ARG A 399 5.95 -27.06 -16.51
N GLY A 400 5.58 -25.95 -17.14
CA GLY A 400 4.85 -25.92 -18.41
C GLY A 400 5.62 -26.59 -19.54
N TYR A 401 6.93 -26.36 -19.63
CA TYR A 401 7.83 -26.97 -20.62
C TYR A 401 8.29 -28.39 -20.22
N VAL A 402 8.61 -28.62 -18.95
CA VAL A 402 9.20 -29.88 -18.47
C VAL A 402 8.15 -30.98 -18.31
N ARG A 403 6.91 -30.68 -17.90
CA ARG A 403 5.87 -31.73 -17.76
C ARG A 403 5.58 -32.44 -19.08
N PRO A 404 5.28 -31.77 -20.21
CA PRO A 404 5.04 -32.44 -21.48
C PRO A 404 6.23 -33.30 -21.91
N LEU A 405 7.45 -32.82 -21.69
CA LEU A 405 8.69 -33.50 -22.02
C LEU A 405 8.88 -34.78 -21.17
N LEU A 406 8.65 -34.70 -19.85
CA LEU A 406 8.65 -35.85 -18.96
C LEU A 406 7.58 -36.88 -19.33
N HIS A 407 6.36 -36.48 -19.67
CA HIS A 407 5.33 -37.41 -20.12
C HIS A 407 5.72 -38.09 -21.44
N GLY A 408 6.31 -37.32 -22.37
CA GLY A 408 6.83 -37.87 -23.62
C GLY A 408 7.95 -38.89 -23.40
N VAL A 409 8.92 -38.57 -22.54
CA VAL A 409 10.01 -39.47 -22.15
C VAL A 409 9.50 -40.72 -21.45
N VAL A 410 8.55 -40.60 -20.51
CA VAL A 410 7.94 -41.75 -19.84
C VAL A 410 7.21 -42.66 -20.82
N LEU A 411 6.49 -42.10 -21.81
CA LEU A 411 5.83 -42.89 -22.85
C LEU A 411 6.84 -43.63 -23.75
N MET A 412 7.93 -42.97 -24.13
CA MET A 412 9.00 -43.59 -24.92
C MET A 412 9.73 -44.70 -24.15
N VAL A 413 10.07 -44.46 -22.88
CA VAL A 413 10.71 -45.46 -22.00
C VAL A 413 9.77 -46.63 -21.75
N SER A 414 8.48 -46.37 -21.54
CA SER A 414 7.47 -47.42 -21.37
C SER A 414 7.32 -48.25 -22.65
N GLY A 415 7.29 -47.61 -23.82
CA GLY A 415 7.29 -48.31 -25.10
C GLY A 415 8.53 -49.19 -25.28
N PHE A 416 9.72 -48.68 -24.95
CA PHE A 416 10.96 -49.44 -24.99
C PHE A 416 10.96 -50.64 -24.02
N PHE A 417 10.42 -50.47 -22.82
CA PHE A 417 10.31 -51.54 -21.82
C PHE A 417 9.33 -52.64 -22.26
N VAL A 418 8.24 -52.27 -22.93
CA VAL A 418 7.27 -53.24 -23.48
C VAL A 418 7.92 -54.15 -24.53
N VAL A 419 8.79 -53.61 -25.40
CA VAL A 419 9.56 -54.41 -26.38
C VAL A 419 10.48 -55.42 -25.70
N LEU A 420 11.10 -55.03 -24.58
CA LEU A 420 12.02 -55.88 -23.81
C LEU A 420 11.33 -57.03 -23.07
N VAL A 421 10.06 -56.86 -22.68
CA VAL A 421 9.33 -57.83 -21.86
C VAL A 421 8.51 -58.82 -22.69
N SER A 422 7.93 -58.41 -23.82
CA SER A 422 7.17 -59.31 -24.69
C SER A 422 7.18 -58.86 -26.14
N HIS A 423 7.68 -59.71 -27.04
CA HIS A 423 7.72 -59.43 -28.48
C HIS A 423 6.33 -59.41 -29.14
N ASP A 424 5.31 -60.01 -28.52
CA ASP A 424 3.93 -60.01 -29.03
C ASP A 424 3.22 -58.65 -28.87
N LEU A 425 3.82 -57.71 -28.13
CA LEU A 425 3.27 -56.36 -27.87
C LEU A 425 3.99 -55.25 -28.65
N MET A 426 4.68 -55.61 -29.74
CA MET A 426 5.46 -54.68 -30.56
C MET A 426 4.63 -53.49 -31.09
N GLU A 427 3.38 -53.75 -31.52
CA GLU A 427 2.49 -52.69 -32.02
C GLU A 427 2.15 -51.67 -30.92
N LEU A 428 1.89 -52.15 -29.70
CA LEU A 428 1.60 -51.29 -28.55
C LEU A 428 2.83 -50.44 -28.17
N ALA A 429 4.02 -51.03 -28.22
CA ALA A 429 5.27 -50.32 -27.96
C ALA A 429 5.55 -49.21 -28.96
N LEU A 430 5.33 -49.47 -30.26
CA LEU A 430 5.48 -48.48 -31.33
C LEU A 430 4.46 -47.34 -31.19
N VAL A 431 3.23 -47.65 -30.77
CA VAL A 431 2.20 -46.63 -30.48
C VAL A 431 2.60 -45.76 -29.28
N LEU A 432 3.06 -46.35 -28.17
CA LEU A 432 3.51 -45.60 -27.00
C LEU A 432 4.72 -44.71 -27.31
N PHE A 433 5.68 -45.23 -28.08
CA PHE A 433 6.85 -44.48 -28.50
C PHE A 433 6.47 -43.32 -29.45
N GLY A 434 5.63 -43.60 -30.45
CA GLY A 434 5.12 -42.59 -31.39
C GLY A 434 4.32 -41.48 -30.69
N LEU A 435 3.46 -41.84 -29.74
CA LEU A 435 2.75 -40.88 -28.89
C LEU A 435 3.70 -40.02 -28.05
N GLY A 436 4.76 -40.63 -27.51
CA GLY A 436 5.80 -39.90 -26.78
C GLY A 436 6.54 -38.88 -27.65
N VAL A 437 6.92 -39.26 -28.87
CA VAL A 437 7.58 -38.38 -29.85
C VAL A 437 6.65 -37.24 -30.30
N VAL A 438 5.42 -37.55 -30.68
CA VAL A 438 4.42 -36.53 -31.07
C VAL A 438 4.15 -35.57 -29.92
N ARG A 439 4.10 -36.07 -28.67
CA ARG A 439 3.87 -35.23 -27.48
C ARG A 439 5.00 -34.24 -27.22
N ILE A 440 6.24 -34.60 -27.56
CA ILE A 440 7.42 -33.72 -27.47
C ILE A 440 7.43 -32.72 -28.63
N LEU A 441 7.08 -33.14 -29.85
CA LEU A 441 7.15 -32.30 -31.05
C LEU A 441 6.01 -31.27 -31.19
N TYR A 442 4.81 -31.57 -30.68
CA TYR A 442 3.60 -30.74 -30.91
C TYR A 442 3.26 -29.76 -29.78
N LYS A 443 4.15 -29.56 -28.81
CA LYS A 443 4.01 -28.56 -27.72
C LYS A 443 5.33 -27.86 -27.41
N SER A 444 5.97 -27.32 -28.44
CA SER A 444 6.82 -26.14 -28.29
C SER A 444 5.97 -24.89 -28.45
#